data_AF-Q0CZT6-F1
#
_entry.id   AF-Q0CZT6-F1
#
_cell.length_a   1.000
_cell.length_b   1.000
_cell.length_c   1.000
_cell.angle_alpha   90.00
_cell.angle_beta   90.00
_cell.angle_gamma   90.00
#
_symmetry.space_group_name_H-M   'P 1'
#
loop_
_entity.id
_entity.type
_entity.pdbx_description
1 polymer ?
#
loop_
_entity_poly.entity_id
_entity_poly.type
_entity_poly.pdbx_seq_one_letter_code
_entity_poly.pdbx_strand_id
1 'polypeptide(L)'
;MKFSSPTSLLPIAIYGILTAPRAAAKCSAGLVNIVFNGPAVGDKIGPGSHPDSQFFSWFSKMPAAKNWITFNEHEYEKKIPMLGDNEDAVLKAIKMVTSANPPEFLLTFNEPDWDYKTGKTKLTPQAAAELIEPLLNTTAKHTKFIAPVPAFQMSSWLPEFYEKCKCRDRFYAHSVHIYNHTINETKTAINTFHSKYNDKPLWITEIAPRQPNCDAPTSSVWAKSTEFMNEIFAWGQQTEWIEKIFWNSGNQIVLHCDTNVAASYLIDGNGNPTPLLAPFNNLTCSHT
;
A
#
# COMPACT_ATOMS: atom_id res chain seq x y z
N MET A 1 -48.17 -68.64 21.01
CA MET A 1 -48.65 -67.61 21.96
C MET A 1 -47.45 -66.80 22.44
N LYS A 2 -47.62 -65.47 22.49
CA LYS A 2 -46.82 -64.37 23.09
C LYS A 2 -45.62 -64.81 23.96
N PHE A 3 -44.42 -64.23 23.88
CA PHE A 3 -44.06 -62.81 23.98
C PHE A 3 -42.68 -62.57 23.33
N SER A 4 -42.52 -61.48 22.59
CA SER A 4 -41.21 -60.93 22.24
C SER A 4 -41.25 -59.42 22.46
N SER A 5 -40.47 -58.96 23.44
CA SER A 5 -40.34 -57.58 23.88
C SER A 5 -39.70 -56.70 22.80
N PRO A 6 -40.11 -55.43 22.64
CA PRO A 6 -39.33 -54.46 21.90
C PRO A 6 -38.32 -53.78 22.84
N THR A 7 -37.03 -53.99 22.58
CA THR A 7 -35.95 -53.19 23.16
C THR A 7 -35.95 -51.81 22.50
N SER A 8 -36.22 -50.80 23.32
CA SER A 8 -36.07 -49.37 23.01
C SER A 8 -34.59 -49.03 22.78
N LEU A 9 -34.25 -48.50 21.60
CA LEU A 9 -32.96 -47.85 21.34
C LEU A 9 -33.15 -46.34 21.47
N LEU A 10 -32.49 -45.76 22.45
CA LEU A 10 -32.39 -44.31 22.68
C LEU A 10 -31.68 -43.61 21.50
N PRO A 11 -32.04 -42.34 21.21
CA PRO A 11 -31.33 -41.55 20.21
C PRO A 11 -29.96 -41.13 20.75
N ILE A 12 -28.90 -41.43 20.00
CA ILE A 12 -27.57 -40.88 20.24
C ILE A 12 -27.62 -39.40 19.83
N ALA A 13 -27.57 -38.52 20.82
CA ALA A 13 -27.30 -37.10 20.62
C ALA A 13 -25.89 -36.94 20.05
N ILE A 14 -25.79 -36.44 18.80
CA ILE A 14 -24.52 -36.02 18.22
C ILE A 14 -24.11 -34.73 18.95
N TYR A 15 -23.22 -34.90 19.93
CA TYR A 15 -22.57 -33.81 20.63
C TYR A 15 -21.73 -32.97 19.67
N GLY A 16 -21.74 -31.66 19.93
CA GLY A 16 -21.30 -30.59 19.05
C GLY A 16 -19.89 -30.75 18.48
N ILE A 17 -19.76 -30.26 17.25
CA ILE A 17 -18.48 -29.93 16.64
C ILE A 17 -17.84 -28.84 17.51
N LEU A 18 -16.91 -29.25 18.37
CA LEU A 18 -15.95 -28.36 19.00
C LEU A 18 -15.14 -27.70 17.89
N THR A 19 -15.47 -26.45 17.55
CA THR A 19 -14.60 -25.61 16.74
C THR A 19 -13.32 -25.36 17.55
N ALA A 20 -12.26 -26.11 17.25
CA ALA A 20 -10.94 -25.76 17.73
C ALA A 20 -10.66 -24.30 17.34
N PRO A 21 -10.07 -23.48 18.24
CA PRO A 21 -9.69 -22.12 17.90
C PRO A 21 -8.73 -22.20 16.71
N ARG A 22 -9.20 -21.75 15.55
CA ARG A 22 -8.42 -21.71 14.32
C ARG A 22 -7.25 -20.79 14.62
N ALA A 23 -6.03 -21.33 14.62
CA ALA A 23 -4.83 -20.50 14.76
C ALA A 23 -4.96 -19.34 13.78
N ALA A 24 -4.83 -18.11 14.27
CA ALA A 24 -4.98 -16.93 13.45
C ALA A 24 -4.04 -17.06 12.24
N ALA A 25 -4.60 -17.03 11.03
CA ALA A 25 -3.82 -17.25 9.82
C ALA A 25 -2.73 -16.18 9.73
N LYS A 26 -1.60 -16.47 9.08
CA LYS A 26 -0.69 -15.39 8.69
C LYS A 26 -1.22 -14.80 7.39
N CYS A 27 -1.04 -13.49 7.22
CA CYS A 27 -1.31 -12.81 5.95
C CYS A 27 -0.60 -13.51 4.78
N SER A 28 -1.23 -13.49 3.61
CA SER A 28 -0.67 -14.02 2.37
C SER A 28 0.65 -13.33 2.04
N ALA A 29 1.54 -14.10 1.42
CA ALA A 29 2.86 -13.61 1.04
C ALA A 29 2.72 -12.42 0.09
N GLY A 30 3.24 -11.26 0.51
CA GLY A 30 3.26 -10.04 -0.31
C GLY A 30 2.10 -9.08 -0.10
N LEU A 31 1.07 -9.42 0.70
CA LEU A 31 -0.05 -8.50 0.98
C LEU A 31 0.38 -7.32 1.87
N VAL A 32 1.15 -7.60 2.92
CA VAL A 32 1.59 -6.61 3.91
C VAL A 32 2.89 -5.93 3.49
N ASN A 33 2.82 -4.64 3.17
CA ASN A 33 3.94 -3.81 2.77
C ASN A 33 3.84 -2.43 3.43
N ILE A 34 4.90 -1.63 3.29
CA ILE A 34 4.96 -0.28 3.87
C ILE A 34 5.41 0.72 2.82
N VAL A 35 4.89 1.94 2.90
CA VAL A 35 5.44 3.09 2.18
C VAL A 35 5.90 4.12 3.19
N PHE A 36 7.08 4.69 2.92
CA PHE A 36 7.60 5.84 3.64
C PHE A 36 7.63 7.02 2.69
N ASN A 37 6.72 7.94 2.94
CA ASN A 37 6.89 9.31 2.49
C ASN A 37 7.98 9.86 3.44
N GLY A 38 9.20 10.12 2.97
CA GLY A 38 10.29 10.54 3.85
C GLY A 38 10.04 11.95 4.40
N PRO A 39 10.50 12.32 5.61
CA PRO A 39 10.29 13.67 6.11
C PRO A 39 11.06 14.69 5.28
N ALA A 40 10.47 15.86 5.09
CA ALA A 40 11.22 17.07 4.81
C ALA A 40 11.99 17.46 6.09
N VAL A 41 13.31 17.53 6.04
CA VAL A 41 14.10 18.19 7.10
C VAL A 41 14.35 19.62 6.63
N GLY A 42 13.59 20.57 7.19
CA GLY A 42 13.60 21.99 6.82
C GLY A 42 12.81 22.31 5.54
N ASP A 43 12.85 23.57 5.08
CA ASP A 43 12.18 24.11 3.88
C ASP A 43 12.59 23.44 2.55
N LYS A 44 13.34 22.33 2.60
CA LYS A 44 13.76 21.54 1.45
C LYS A 44 12.91 20.28 1.38
N ILE A 45 11.81 20.38 0.66
CA ILE A 45 11.09 19.22 0.12
C ILE A 45 12.01 18.55 -0.91
N GLY A 46 12.60 17.41 -0.57
CA GLY A 46 13.40 16.59 -1.48
C GLY A 46 13.90 15.29 -0.84
N PRO A 47 14.20 14.26 -1.64
CA PRO A 47 14.80 13.02 -1.17
C PRO A 47 16.19 13.26 -0.56
N GLY A 48 16.49 12.65 0.60
CA GLY A 48 17.86 12.62 1.17
C GLY A 48 18.07 13.25 2.55
N SER A 49 17.02 13.46 3.34
CA SER A 49 17.11 14.16 4.63
C SER A 49 17.52 13.31 5.84
N HIS A 50 17.54 11.98 5.72
CA HIS A 50 18.12 11.09 6.72
C HIS A 50 19.25 10.27 6.09
N PRO A 51 20.40 10.11 6.76
CA PRO A 51 21.43 9.20 6.30
C PRO A 51 20.84 7.79 6.19
N ASP A 52 21.05 7.14 5.04
CA ASP A 52 20.52 5.82 4.64
C ASP A 52 20.49 4.76 5.76
N SER A 53 21.50 4.79 6.62
CA SER A 53 21.61 3.94 7.82
C SER A 53 20.40 4.00 8.77
N GLN A 54 19.70 5.14 8.85
CA GLN A 54 18.54 5.30 9.72
C GLN A 54 17.32 4.58 9.14
N PHE A 55 17.06 4.71 7.84
CA PHE A 55 15.96 3.99 7.18
C PHE A 55 16.13 2.48 7.32
N PHE A 56 17.34 1.95 7.08
CA PHE A 56 17.62 0.53 7.27
C PHE A 56 17.37 0.05 8.72
N SER A 57 17.85 0.81 9.71
CA SER A 57 17.60 0.54 11.13
C SER A 57 16.10 0.47 11.43
N TRP A 58 15.29 1.32 10.82
CA TRP A 58 13.86 1.34 11.05
C TRP A 58 13.12 0.20 10.36
N PHE A 59 13.48 -0.11 9.11
CA PHE A 59 12.92 -1.25 8.38
C PHE A 59 13.14 -2.56 9.13
N SER A 60 14.29 -2.71 9.79
CA SER A 60 14.58 -3.90 10.61
C SER A 60 13.58 -4.13 11.75
N LYS A 61 12.87 -3.07 12.19
CA LYS A 61 11.85 -3.14 13.25
C LYS A 61 10.47 -3.59 12.73
N MET A 62 10.31 -3.78 11.41
CA MET A 62 9.03 -4.07 10.76
C MET A 62 9.06 -5.41 10.00
N PRO A 63 9.39 -6.54 10.66
CA PRO A 63 9.55 -7.83 10.00
C PRO A 63 8.29 -8.38 9.29
N ALA A 64 7.11 -7.86 9.62
CA ALA A 64 5.88 -8.23 8.92
C ALA A 64 5.82 -7.71 7.47
N ALA A 65 6.45 -6.56 7.19
CA ALA A 65 6.47 -5.98 5.86
C ALA A 65 7.32 -6.82 4.89
N LYS A 66 6.75 -7.10 3.72
CA LYS A 66 7.45 -7.86 2.66
C LYS A 66 8.24 -6.98 1.74
N ASN A 67 7.71 -5.83 1.38
CA ASN A 67 8.37 -4.85 0.56
C ASN A 67 8.17 -3.45 1.12
N TRP A 68 8.95 -2.52 0.61
CA TRP A 68 8.74 -1.11 0.88
C TRP A 68 8.89 -0.23 -0.35
N ILE A 69 8.12 0.85 -0.35
CA ILE A 69 8.26 1.96 -1.28
C ILE A 69 8.96 3.10 -0.55
N THR A 70 9.98 3.66 -1.18
CA THR A 70 10.69 4.85 -0.71
C THR A 70 11.03 5.73 -1.91
N PHE A 71 10.93 7.04 -1.75
CA PHE A 71 11.24 8.02 -2.80
C PHE A 71 12.73 8.41 -2.88
N ASN A 72 13.62 7.72 -2.18
CA ASN A 72 15.07 7.92 -2.27
C ASN A 72 15.67 7.12 -3.45
N GLU A 73 16.90 7.43 -3.86
CA GLU A 73 17.56 6.75 -4.99
C GLU A 73 18.34 5.48 -4.59
N HIS A 74 18.43 5.16 -3.30
CA HIS A 74 19.27 4.07 -2.80
C HIS A 74 18.60 2.69 -2.95
N GLU A 75 19.37 1.68 -3.33
CA GLU A 75 18.89 0.30 -3.42
C GLU A 75 18.95 -0.38 -2.05
N TYR A 76 17.83 -0.94 -1.61
CA TYR A 76 17.74 -1.76 -0.40
C TYR A 76 17.09 -3.10 -0.77
N GLU A 77 17.46 -4.16 -0.05
CA GLU A 77 16.78 -5.45 -0.16
C GLU A 77 15.27 -5.24 0.07
N LYS A 78 14.39 -5.80 -0.77
CA LYS A 78 12.91 -5.62 -0.70
C LYS A 78 12.35 -4.24 -1.07
N LYS A 79 13.18 -3.30 -1.51
CA LYS A 79 12.69 -2.04 -2.06
C LYS A 79 12.01 -2.27 -3.39
N ILE A 80 10.84 -1.66 -3.57
CA ILE A 80 10.25 -1.46 -4.89
C ILE A 80 10.52 -0.01 -5.30
N PRO A 81 11.29 0.23 -6.37
CA PRO A 81 11.57 1.58 -6.85
C PRO A 81 10.31 2.25 -7.42
N MET A 82 10.30 3.58 -7.36
CA MET A 82 9.27 4.42 -7.95
C MET A 82 9.88 5.46 -8.87
N LEU A 83 9.28 5.65 -10.05
CA LEU A 83 9.75 6.54 -11.09
C LEU A 83 9.52 8.02 -10.72
N GLY A 84 10.55 8.83 -10.86
CA GLY A 84 10.44 10.30 -10.82
C GLY A 84 9.83 10.87 -12.08
N ASP A 85 9.38 12.12 -12.04
CA ASP A 85 8.60 12.79 -13.08
C ASP A 85 9.42 13.65 -14.05
N ASN A 86 10.67 13.27 -14.32
CA ASN A 86 11.56 13.96 -15.26
C ASN A 86 12.36 12.99 -16.13
N GLU A 87 12.99 13.52 -17.18
CA GLU A 87 13.75 12.73 -18.17
C GLU A 87 14.91 11.95 -17.53
N ASP A 88 15.64 12.58 -16.60
CA ASP A 88 16.75 11.92 -15.89
C ASP A 88 16.26 10.69 -15.09
N ALA A 89 15.10 10.79 -14.45
CA ALA A 89 14.50 9.68 -13.73
C ALA A 89 14.10 8.53 -14.67
N VAL A 90 13.59 8.84 -15.86
CA VAL A 90 13.29 7.84 -16.89
C VAL A 90 14.56 7.16 -17.39
N LEU A 91 15.63 7.91 -17.66
CA LEU A 91 16.92 7.35 -18.08
C LEU A 91 17.53 6.45 -17.00
N LYS A 92 17.48 6.87 -15.73
CA LYS A 92 17.89 6.04 -14.59
C LYS A 92 17.05 4.76 -14.50
N ALA A 93 15.73 4.86 -14.70
CA ALA A 93 14.84 3.71 -14.69
C ALA A 93 15.16 2.72 -15.82
N ILE A 94 15.41 3.20 -17.04
CA ILE A 94 15.83 2.36 -18.17
C ILE A 94 17.11 1.59 -17.83
N LYS A 95 18.11 2.29 -17.28
CA LYS A 95 19.37 1.66 -16.86
C LYS A 95 19.14 0.59 -15.78
N MET A 96 18.27 0.85 -14.82
CA MET A 96 17.95 -0.08 -13.73
C MET A 96 17.25 -1.35 -14.25
N VAL A 97 16.22 -1.21 -15.10
CA VAL A 97 15.43 -2.35 -15.60
C VAL A 97 16.14 -3.18 -16.68
N THR A 98 17.26 -2.65 -17.21
CA THR A 98 18.15 -3.37 -18.16
C THR A 98 19.46 -3.84 -17.53
N SER A 99 19.63 -3.61 -16.22
CA SER A 99 20.82 -4.03 -15.49
C SER A 99 20.91 -5.56 -15.35
N ALA A 100 22.02 -6.05 -14.81
CA ALA A 100 22.20 -7.48 -14.53
C ALA A 100 21.25 -8.01 -13.44
N ASN A 101 20.77 -7.12 -12.55
CA ASN A 101 19.89 -7.45 -11.44
C ASN A 101 18.68 -6.49 -11.44
N PRO A 102 17.81 -6.56 -12.47
CA PRO A 102 16.69 -5.65 -12.56
C PRO A 102 15.66 -5.93 -11.45
N PRO A 103 14.93 -4.92 -10.97
CA PRO A 103 13.88 -5.13 -9.96
C PRO A 103 12.70 -5.91 -10.57
N GLU A 104 12.03 -6.73 -9.75
CA GLU A 104 10.82 -7.45 -10.19
C GLU A 104 9.69 -6.47 -10.56
N PHE A 105 9.58 -5.36 -9.82
CA PHE A 105 8.54 -4.35 -10.01
C PHE A 105 9.12 -2.95 -10.07
N LEU A 106 8.48 -2.07 -10.83
CA LEU A 106 8.74 -0.63 -10.83
C LEU A 106 7.41 0.12 -10.79
N LEU A 107 7.19 0.89 -9.72
CA LEU A 107 6.09 1.87 -9.72
C LEU A 107 6.44 3.02 -10.65
N THR A 108 5.47 3.49 -11.40
CA THR A 108 5.68 4.63 -12.30
C THR A 108 5.34 5.94 -11.58
N PHE A 109 4.69 6.91 -12.22
CA PHE A 109 4.58 8.26 -11.66
C PHE A 109 3.71 8.30 -10.39
N ASN A 110 4.21 9.01 -9.36
CA ASN A 110 3.49 9.31 -8.12
C ASN A 110 2.70 10.62 -8.27
N GLU A 111 1.39 10.56 -8.06
CA GLU A 111 0.49 11.72 -7.95
C GLU A 111 0.71 12.77 -9.05
N PRO A 112 0.78 12.37 -10.34
CA PRO A 112 1.10 13.29 -11.43
C PRO A 112 0.00 14.35 -11.65
N ASP A 113 -1.21 14.10 -11.15
CA ASP A 113 -2.36 14.98 -11.26
C ASP A 113 -2.36 16.13 -10.24
N TRP A 114 -1.47 16.11 -9.24
CA TRP A 114 -1.47 17.11 -8.18
C TRP A 114 -0.07 17.51 -7.69
N ASP A 115 0.22 18.80 -7.73
CA ASP A 115 1.36 19.42 -7.07
C ASP A 115 0.88 20.16 -5.81
N TYR A 116 1.25 19.65 -4.64
CA TYR A 116 0.87 20.20 -3.33
C TYR A 116 1.44 21.60 -3.06
N LYS A 117 2.44 22.08 -3.81
CA LYS A 117 2.98 23.45 -3.68
C LYS A 117 2.19 24.45 -4.51
N THR A 118 1.78 24.06 -5.71
CA THR A 118 1.15 24.98 -6.68
C THR A 118 -0.35 24.80 -6.80
N GLY A 119 -0.91 23.69 -6.32
CA GLY A 119 -2.31 23.30 -6.49
C GLY A 119 -2.69 22.98 -7.93
N LYS A 120 -1.70 22.73 -8.81
CA LYS A 120 -1.89 22.45 -10.25
C LYS A 120 -1.50 21.01 -10.56
N THR A 121 -1.87 20.54 -11.75
CA THR A 121 -1.36 19.28 -12.29
C THR A 121 0.15 19.34 -12.45
N LYS A 122 0.86 18.38 -11.84
CA LYS A 122 2.32 18.29 -11.83
C LYS A 122 2.86 17.87 -13.20
N LEU A 123 2.27 16.84 -13.78
CA LEU A 123 2.63 16.27 -15.07
C LEU A 123 1.35 15.98 -15.85
N THR A 124 1.12 16.63 -16.99
CA THR A 124 -0.11 16.39 -17.76
C THR A 124 -0.14 14.97 -18.34
N PRO A 125 -1.32 14.41 -18.66
CA PRO A 125 -1.41 13.08 -19.27
C PRO A 125 -0.59 12.92 -20.56
N GLN A 126 -0.55 13.97 -21.40
CA GLN A 126 0.26 13.98 -22.63
C GLN A 126 1.76 13.97 -22.31
N ALA A 127 2.21 14.85 -21.42
CA ALA A 127 3.62 14.93 -21.04
C ALA A 127 4.09 13.62 -20.37
N ALA A 128 3.25 13.00 -19.53
CA ALA A 128 3.55 11.70 -18.93
C ALA A 128 3.64 10.58 -19.98
N ALA A 129 2.76 10.59 -20.97
CA ALA A 129 2.77 9.60 -22.05
C ALA A 129 4.06 9.68 -22.88
N GLU A 130 4.47 10.90 -23.26
CA GLU A 130 5.72 11.15 -23.98
C GLU A 130 6.95 10.78 -23.13
N LEU A 131 6.94 11.18 -21.86
CA LEU A 131 8.06 10.98 -20.95
C LEU A 131 8.33 9.49 -20.67
N ILE A 132 7.28 8.68 -20.50
CA ILE A 132 7.43 7.26 -20.14
C ILE A 132 7.68 6.34 -21.32
N GLU A 133 7.39 6.79 -22.55
CA GLU A 133 7.45 5.96 -23.76
C GLU A 133 8.81 5.25 -23.94
N PRO A 134 9.98 5.90 -23.78
CA PRO A 134 11.28 5.23 -23.90
C PRO A 134 11.45 4.06 -22.91
N LEU A 135 10.94 4.22 -21.68
CA LEU A 135 10.97 3.16 -20.67
C LEU A 135 10.07 1.99 -21.07
N LEU A 136 8.84 2.26 -21.50
CA LEU A 136 7.89 1.21 -21.90
C LEU A 136 8.33 0.46 -23.16
N ASN A 137 9.12 1.10 -24.04
CA ASN A 137 9.67 0.48 -25.24
C ASN A 137 10.94 -0.34 -24.99
N THR A 138 11.53 -0.26 -23.80
CA THR A 138 12.71 -1.04 -23.43
C THR A 138 12.37 -2.53 -23.25
N THR A 139 13.29 -3.43 -23.61
CA THR A 139 13.16 -4.89 -23.42
C THR A 139 13.40 -5.32 -21.97
N ALA A 140 12.68 -4.72 -21.03
CA ALA A 140 12.69 -5.06 -19.61
C ALA A 140 11.91 -6.37 -19.35
N LYS A 141 12.45 -7.52 -19.77
CA LYS A 141 11.73 -8.81 -19.69
C LYS A 141 11.43 -9.28 -18.26
N HIS A 142 12.15 -8.77 -17.27
CA HIS A 142 12.00 -9.16 -15.87
C HIS A 142 11.06 -8.22 -15.10
N THR A 143 11.14 -6.91 -15.35
CA THR A 143 10.42 -5.91 -14.57
C THR A 143 8.98 -5.76 -15.01
N LYS A 144 8.06 -5.88 -14.06
CA LYS A 144 6.64 -5.53 -14.22
C LYS A 144 6.42 -4.06 -13.85
N PHE A 145 5.91 -3.28 -14.79
CA PHE A 145 5.56 -1.89 -14.54
C PHE A 145 4.19 -1.79 -13.84
N ILE A 146 4.11 -0.99 -12.79
CA ILE A 146 2.85 -0.67 -12.10
C ILE A 146 2.37 0.69 -12.60
N ALA A 147 1.07 0.81 -12.87
CA ALA A 147 0.48 2.02 -13.42
C ALA A 147 0.79 3.28 -12.58
N PRO A 148 0.76 4.48 -13.19
CA PRO A 148 0.81 5.72 -12.44
C PRO A 148 -0.34 5.79 -11.43
N VAL A 149 -0.11 6.44 -10.29
CA VAL A 149 -1.10 6.56 -9.22
C VAL A 149 -1.47 8.03 -9.01
N PRO A 150 -2.65 8.47 -9.48
CA PRO A 150 -3.14 9.82 -9.20
C PRO A 150 -3.41 10.04 -7.70
N ALA A 151 -3.20 11.26 -7.21
CA ALA A 151 -3.57 11.69 -5.85
C ALA A 151 -5.09 11.59 -5.65
N PHE A 152 -5.86 11.92 -6.69
CA PHE A 152 -7.31 11.76 -6.70
C PHE A 152 -7.66 10.53 -7.53
N GLN A 153 -7.98 9.43 -6.86
CA GLN A 153 -8.16 8.11 -7.47
C GLN A 153 -9.22 8.05 -8.59
N MET A 154 -10.20 8.96 -8.57
CA MET A 154 -11.25 9.03 -9.60
C MET A 154 -11.05 10.16 -10.63
N SER A 155 -9.89 10.83 -10.63
CA SER A 155 -9.60 11.90 -11.60
C SER A 155 -9.60 11.39 -13.04
N SER A 156 -9.76 12.31 -13.99
CA SER A 156 -9.68 11.99 -15.42
C SER A 156 -8.24 11.78 -15.91
N TRP A 157 -7.24 12.04 -15.06
CA TRP A 157 -5.83 11.98 -15.44
C TRP A 157 -5.41 10.60 -15.96
N LEU A 158 -5.70 9.53 -15.21
CA LEU A 158 -5.29 8.17 -15.57
C LEU A 158 -5.93 7.65 -16.88
N PRO A 159 -7.26 7.79 -17.11
CA PRO A 159 -7.84 7.38 -18.38
C PRO A 159 -7.32 8.23 -19.55
N GLU A 160 -7.14 9.54 -19.38
CA GLU A 160 -6.53 10.39 -20.41
C GLU A 160 -5.09 9.96 -20.73
N PHE A 161 -4.29 9.60 -19.72
CA PHE A 161 -2.93 9.12 -19.90
C PHE A 161 -2.91 7.84 -20.74
N TYR A 162 -3.76 6.86 -20.39
CA TYR A 162 -3.92 5.64 -21.18
C TYR A 162 -4.36 5.91 -22.62
N GLU A 163 -5.22 6.91 -22.84
CA GLU A 163 -5.62 7.32 -24.18
C GLU A 163 -4.47 7.93 -24.99
N LYS A 164 -3.59 8.71 -24.35
CA LYS A 164 -2.43 9.34 -25.00
C LYS A 164 -1.33 8.33 -25.34
N CYS A 165 -0.95 7.47 -24.41
CA CYS A 165 0.16 6.53 -24.62
C CYS A 165 -0.26 5.22 -25.31
N LYS A 166 -1.57 4.89 -25.34
CA LYS A 166 -2.08 3.56 -25.74
C LYS A 166 -1.38 2.40 -25.02
N CYS A 167 -1.00 2.63 -23.78
CA CYS A 167 -0.06 1.78 -23.04
C CYS A 167 -0.67 1.05 -21.84
N ARG A 168 -2.01 1.03 -21.69
CA ARG A 168 -2.69 0.36 -20.57
C ARG A 168 -2.22 -1.08 -20.36
N ASP A 169 -2.03 -1.83 -21.45
CA ASP A 169 -1.62 -3.24 -21.39
C ASP A 169 -0.12 -3.44 -21.12
N ARG A 170 0.66 -2.36 -21.03
CA ARG A 170 2.07 -2.40 -20.61
C ARG A 170 2.22 -2.47 -19.08
N PHE A 171 1.15 -2.19 -18.33
CA PHE A 171 1.16 -2.24 -16.88
C PHE A 171 0.61 -3.56 -16.37
N TYR A 172 1.25 -4.10 -15.34
CA TYR A 172 0.86 -5.35 -14.69
C TYR A 172 -0.33 -5.17 -13.75
N ALA A 173 -0.34 -4.08 -12.97
CA ALA A 173 -1.38 -3.78 -11.99
C ALA A 173 -1.79 -2.31 -12.07
N HIS A 174 -3.04 -2.04 -11.67
CA HIS A 174 -3.47 -0.68 -11.34
C HIS A 174 -3.06 -0.36 -9.90
N SER A 175 -2.88 0.92 -9.60
CA SER A 175 -2.46 1.41 -8.29
C SER A 175 -3.40 2.50 -7.80
N VAL A 176 -3.54 2.62 -6.47
CA VAL A 176 -4.42 3.61 -5.85
C VAL A 176 -3.89 4.10 -4.50
N HIS A 177 -4.09 5.39 -4.21
CA HIS A 177 -3.93 6.00 -2.89
C HIS A 177 -5.30 6.18 -2.24
N ILE A 178 -5.45 5.79 -0.98
CA ILE A 178 -6.73 5.89 -0.26
C ILE A 178 -6.52 6.45 1.14
N TYR A 179 -7.11 7.63 1.36
CA TYR A 179 -7.09 8.34 2.64
C TYR A 179 -8.51 8.77 3.01
N ASN A 180 -9.20 7.94 3.79
CA ASN A 180 -10.57 8.18 4.25
C ASN A 180 -10.66 8.14 5.77
N HIS A 181 -11.74 8.67 6.34
CA HIS A 181 -11.88 8.75 7.80
C HIS A 181 -12.28 7.42 8.42
N THR A 182 -13.02 6.59 7.67
CA THR A 182 -13.53 5.32 8.17
C THR A 182 -13.18 4.17 7.23
N ILE A 183 -13.10 2.96 7.80
CA ILE A 183 -12.83 1.75 7.02
C ILE A 183 -13.91 1.46 5.97
N ASN A 184 -15.17 1.82 6.22
CA ASN A 184 -16.26 1.62 5.28
C ASN A 184 -16.15 2.56 4.07
N GLU A 185 -15.77 3.82 4.30
CA GLU A 185 -15.45 4.76 3.21
C GLU A 185 -14.28 4.25 2.38
N THR A 186 -13.22 3.77 3.04
CA THR A 186 -12.05 3.18 2.39
C THR A 186 -12.43 1.99 1.50
N LYS A 187 -13.15 1.00 2.03
CA LYS A 187 -13.62 -0.16 1.26
C LYS A 187 -14.50 0.26 0.08
N THR A 188 -15.37 1.26 0.27
CA THR A 188 -16.22 1.81 -0.79
C THR A 188 -15.40 2.48 -1.89
N ALA A 189 -14.41 3.29 -1.54
CA ALA A 189 -13.52 3.97 -2.49
C ALA A 189 -12.71 2.96 -3.31
N ILE A 190 -12.16 1.92 -2.67
CA ILE A 190 -11.39 0.87 -3.33
C ILE A 190 -12.28 0.07 -4.29
N ASN A 191 -13.48 -0.35 -3.87
CA ASN A 191 -14.43 -1.05 -4.74
C ASN A 191 -14.88 -0.19 -5.93
N THR A 192 -15.07 1.12 -5.71
CA THR A 192 -15.43 2.07 -6.77
C THR A 192 -14.31 2.17 -7.81
N PHE A 193 -13.06 2.29 -7.37
CA PHE A 193 -11.91 2.30 -8.27
C PHE A 193 -11.78 0.98 -9.03
N HIS A 194 -11.86 -0.17 -8.34
CA HIS A 194 -11.79 -1.48 -8.98
C HIS A 194 -12.90 -1.69 -10.00
N SER A 195 -14.13 -1.24 -9.72
CA SER A 195 -15.25 -1.33 -10.69
C SER A 195 -14.96 -0.63 -12.03
N LYS A 196 -14.12 0.42 -12.02
CA LYS A 196 -13.67 1.12 -13.23
C LYS A 196 -12.41 0.49 -13.85
N TYR A 197 -11.57 -0.14 -13.04
CA TYR A 197 -10.26 -0.69 -13.40
C TYR A 197 -10.10 -2.14 -12.91
N ASN A 198 -10.89 -3.06 -13.46
CA ASN A 198 -10.95 -4.47 -13.02
C ASN A 198 -10.20 -5.47 -13.93
N ASP A 199 -9.53 -5.00 -14.98
CA ASP A 199 -8.82 -5.84 -15.95
C ASP A 199 -7.46 -6.37 -15.45
N LYS A 200 -7.00 -5.87 -14.31
CA LYS A 200 -5.68 -6.14 -13.72
C LYS A 200 -5.80 -6.19 -12.19
N PRO A 201 -4.86 -6.85 -11.49
CA PRO A 201 -4.77 -6.76 -10.03
C PRO A 201 -4.64 -5.31 -9.56
N LEU A 202 -5.08 -5.06 -8.32
CA LEU A 202 -4.96 -3.78 -7.65
C LEU A 202 -3.84 -3.80 -6.62
N TRP A 203 -3.01 -2.77 -6.65
CA TRP A 203 -2.08 -2.42 -5.58
C TRP A 203 -2.57 -1.16 -4.87
N ILE A 204 -2.73 -1.22 -3.55
CA ILE A 204 -3.01 -0.04 -2.75
C ILE A 204 -1.66 0.50 -2.27
N THR A 205 -1.10 1.44 -3.02
CA THR A 205 0.30 1.87 -2.89
C THR A 205 0.52 2.89 -1.77
N GLU A 206 -0.55 3.53 -1.31
CA GLU A 206 -0.58 4.26 -0.05
C GLU A 206 -1.96 4.15 0.62
N ILE A 207 -1.99 3.79 1.90
CA ILE A 207 -3.23 3.78 2.69
C ILE A 207 -2.97 4.11 4.17
N ALA A 208 -3.84 4.96 4.72
CA ALA A 208 -3.94 5.25 6.14
C ALA A 208 -5.31 5.90 6.44
N PRO A 209 -5.80 5.84 7.69
CA PRO A 209 -6.94 6.65 8.09
C PRO A 209 -6.59 8.13 7.98
N ARG A 210 -7.53 8.98 7.56
CA ARG A 210 -7.35 10.43 7.45
C ARG A 210 -7.74 11.15 8.74
N GLN A 211 -7.00 12.20 9.14
CA GLN A 211 -7.37 13.08 10.26
C GLN A 211 -7.74 14.49 9.81
N PRO A 212 -8.74 15.13 10.44
CA PRO A 212 -9.13 16.49 10.06
C PRO A 212 -8.13 17.56 10.56
N ASN A 213 -7.35 17.24 11.59
CA ASN A 213 -6.54 18.19 12.34
C ASN A 213 -5.12 17.64 12.56
N CYS A 214 -4.23 18.52 12.99
CA CYS A 214 -2.82 18.22 13.21
C CYS A 214 -2.45 18.02 14.68
N ASP A 215 -3.43 17.57 15.45
CA ASP A 215 -3.26 17.32 16.88
C ASP A 215 -2.41 16.07 17.10
N ALA A 216 -1.63 16.07 18.18
CA ALA A 216 -0.91 14.88 18.59
C ALA A 216 -1.91 13.72 18.81
N PRO A 217 -1.66 12.52 18.26
CA PRO A 217 -2.58 11.41 18.41
C PRO A 217 -2.83 11.05 19.87
N THR A 218 -4.09 11.12 20.30
CA THR A 218 -4.50 10.60 21.60
C THR A 218 -4.57 9.07 21.55
N SER A 219 -4.67 8.42 22.71
CA SER A 219 -4.80 6.95 22.79
C SER A 219 -6.00 6.42 22.00
N SER A 220 -7.10 7.19 21.89
CA SER A 220 -8.28 6.79 21.11
C SER A 220 -8.05 6.88 19.60
N VAL A 221 -7.20 7.81 19.13
CA VAL A 221 -6.80 7.88 17.71
C VAL A 221 -5.94 6.67 17.37
N TRP A 222 -4.97 6.31 18.22
CA TRP A 222 -4.16 5.09 18.02
C TRP A 222 -4.99 3.81 17.97
N ALA A 223 -5.98 3.68 18.85
CA ALA A 223 -6.90 2.54 18.85
C ALA A 223 -7.67 2.46 17.53
N LYS A 224 -8.24 3.57 17.05
CA LYS A 224 -8.94 3.63 15.76
C LYS A 224 -8.03 3.31 14.57
N SER A 225 -6.79 3.81 14.55
CA SER A 225 -5.83 3.48 13.50
C SER A 225 -5.44 2.00 13.52
N THR A 226 -5.38 1.40 14.71
CA THR A 226 -5.14 -0.04 14.88
C THR A 226 -6.31 -0.88 14.35
N GLU A 227 -7.55 -0.50 14.70
CA GLU A 227 -8.76 -1.15 14.18
C GLU A 227 -8.84 -1.05 12.65
N PHE A 228 -8.63 0.16 12.11
CA PHE A 228 -8.58 0.39 10.67
C PHE A 228 -7.55 -0.52 9.98
N MET A 229 -6.32 -0.58 10.52
CA MET A 229 -5.25 -1.40 9.98
C MET A 229 -5.59 -2.89 10.00
N ASN A 230 -6.10 -3.41 11.13
CA ASN A 230 -6.50 -4.81 11.24
C ASN A 230 -7.60 -5.16 10.24
N GLU A 231 -8.61 -4.30 10.11
CA GLU A 231 -9.73 -4.54 9.20
C GLU A 231 -9.33 -4.46 7.73
N ILE A 232 -8.50 -3.50 7.32
CA ILE A 232 -8.13 -3.36 5.91
C ILE A 232 -7.29 -4.54 5.44
N PHE A 233 -6.37 -5.03 6.27
CA PHE A 233 -5.56 -6.20 5.94
C PHE A 233 -6.37 -7.50 5.98
N ALA A 234 -7.29 -7.66 6.93
CA ALA A 234 -8.19 -8.81 6.97
C ALA A 234 -9.14 -8.86 5.76
N TRP A 235 -9.65 -7.70 5.33
CA TRP A 235 -10.47 -7.59 4.14
C TRP A 235 -9.65 -7.82 2.85
N GLY A 236 -8.46 -7.22 2.75
CA GLY A 236 -7.55 -7.42 1.62
C GLY A 236 -7.20 -8.90 1.41
N GLN A 237 -6.99 -9.64 2.49
CA GLN A 237 -6.73 -11.08 2.45
C GLN A 237 -7.86 -11.91 1.83
N GLN A 238 -9.11 -11.43 1.91
CA GLN A 238 -10.29 -12.10 1.35
C GLN A 238 -10.66 -11.58 -0.04
N THR A 239 -9.95 -10.56 -0.52
CA THR A 239 -10.27 -9.87 -1.75
C THR A 239 -9.25 -10.24 -2.82
N GLU A 240 -9.58 -11.22 -3.65
CA GLU A 240 -8.63 -11.89 -4.56
C GLU A 240 -7.91 -10.96 -5.55
N TRP A 241 -8.54 -9.84 -5.92
CA TRP A 241 -7.97 -8.85 -6.84
C TRP A 241 -7.08 -7.81 -6.15
N ILE A 242 -6.96 -7.81 -4.82
CA ILE A 242 -5.99 -6.98 -4.09
C ILE A 242 -4.72 -7.82 -3.88
N GLU A 243 -3.65 -7.45 -4.57
CA GLU A 243 -2.38 -8.19 -4.48
C GLU A 243 -1.48 -7.63 -3.37
N LYS A 244 -1.44 -6.31 -3.22
CA LYS A 244 -0.55 -5.63 -2.27
C LYS A 244 -1.24 -4.45 -1.61
N ILE A 245 -0.99 -4.29 -0.32
CA ILE A 245 -1.38 -3.12 0.47
C ILE A 245 -0.13 -2.55 1.13
N PHE A 246 0.13 -1.26 0.89
CA PHE A 246 1.25 -0.51 1.44
C PHE A 246 0.71 0.44 2.49
N TRP A 247 0.86 0.05 3.75
CA TRP A 247 0.53 0.92 4.87
C TRP A 247 1.42 2.15 4.83
N ASN A 248 0.81 3.34 4.76
CA ASN A 248 1.57 4.57 4.80
C ASN A 248 1.99 4.86 6.25
N SER A 249 3.25 4.56 6.55
CA SER A 249 3.85 4.83 7.86
C SER A 249 4.19 6.31 8.07
N GLY A 250 3.67 7.20 7.21
CA GLY A 250 3.75 8.64 7.33
C GLY A 250 5.15 9.22 7.08
N ASN A 251 5.16 10.53 6.83
CA ASN A 251 6.35 11.37 6.99
C ASN A 251 6.77 11.37 8.46
N GLN A 252 8.07 11.27 8.74
CA GLN A 252 8.54 11.38 10.13
C GLN A 252 8.14 12.75 10.68
N ILE A 253 7.12 12.80 11.53
CA ILE A 253 6.61 14.08 12.03
C ILE A 253 7.53 14.52 13.17
N VAL A 254 8.69 15.10 12.82
CA VAL A 254 9.48 15.90 13.77
C VAL A 254 8.92 17.33 13.80
N LEU A 255 8.33 17.80 12.69
CA LEU A 255 7.62 19.06 12.56
C LEU A 255 6.46 18.92 11.55
N HIS A 256 5.27 19.37 11.96
CA HIS A 256 4.11 19.78 11.15
C HIS A 256 3.26 18.70 10.44
N CYS A 257 2.11 18.41 11.05
CA CYS A 257 0.79 18.52 10.42
C CYS A 257 0.61 17.86 9.03
N ASP A 258 0.46 16.53 8.99
CA ASP A 258 -0.11 15.85 7.83
C ASP A 258 -1.57 15.51 8.10
N THR A 259 -2.49 16.29 7.50
CA THR A 259 -3.94 16.01 7.59
C THR A 259 -4.37 14.85 6.70
N ASN A 260 -3.48 14.28 5.89
CA ASN A 260 -3.82 13.14 5.04
C ASN A 260 -3.78 11.82 5.83
N VAL A 261 -3.01 11.75 6.93
CA VAL A 261 -2.82 10.52 7.70
C VAL A 261 -2.99 10.70 9.21
N ALA A 262 -3.73 9.82 9.87
CA ALA A 262 -4.07 9.84 11.29
C ALA A 262 -3.30 8.74 12.03
N ALA A 263 -2.32 9.13 12.86
CA ALA A 263 -1.58 8.20 13.71
C ALA A 263 -1.13 6.92 12.96
N SER A 264 -0.62 7.09 11.75
CA SER A 264 -0.27 5.97 10.87
C SER A 264 1.19 5.57 10.95
N TYR A 265 2.03 6.37 11.60
CA TYR A 265 3.45 6.11 11.69
C TYR A 265 3.76 4.96 12.64
N LEU A 266 4.58 4.02 12.18
CA LEU A 266 5.03 2.85 12.94
C LEU A 266 6.27 3.17 13.79
N ILE A 267 7.07 4.14 13.35
CA ILE A 267 8.27 4.65 14.00
C ILE A 267 8.17 6.18 14.06
N ASP A 268 8.51 6.79 15.19
CA ASP A 268 8.54 8.25 15.34
C ASP A 268 9.81 8.89 14.74
N GLY A 269 9.87 10.23 14.74
CA GLY A 269 11.03 10.96 14.23
C GLY A 269 12.35 10.73 14.98
N ASN A 270 12.31 10.11 16.16
CA ASN A 270 13.49 9.72 16.94
C ASN A 270 13.88 8.25 16.71
N GLY A 271 13.17 7.54 15.82
CA GLY A 271 13.39 6.13 15.57
C GLY A 271 12.76 5.20 16.61
N ASN A 272 11.91 5.69 17.50
CA ASN A 272 11.24 4.88 18.52
C ASN A 272 9.95 4.23 17.99
N PRO A 273 9.60 3.03 18.47
CA PRO A 273 8.33 2.40 18.13
C PRO A 273 7.13 3.21 18.62
N THR A 274 6.09 3.28 17.80
CA THR A 274 4.80 3.86 18.19
C THR A 274 3.83 2.77 18.69
N PRO A 275 2.67 3.13 19.27
CA PRO A 275 1.63 2.16 19.62
C PRO A 275 1.16 1.28 18.46
N LEU A 276 1.39 1.68 17.20
CA LEU A 276 0.94 0.96 16.01
C LEU A 276 1.93 -0.13 15.53
N LEU A 277 3.22 -0.04 15.91
CA LEU A 277 4.24 -0.99 15.44
C LEU A 277 3.94 -2.43 15.87
N ALA A 278 3.61 -2.64 17.14
CA ALA A 278 3.35 -3.98 17.66
C ALA A 278 2.10 -4.61 17.02
N PRO A 279 0.97 -3.91 16.89
CA PRO A 279 -0.16 -4.40 16.11
C PRO A 279 0.20 -4.74 14.65
N PHE A 280 0.96 -3.87 13.95
CA PHE A 280 1.37 -4.11 12.57
C PHE A 280 2.19 -5.42 12.44
N ASN A 281 3.17 -5.61 13.33
CA ASN A 281 4.02 -6.80 13.31
C ASN A 281 3.29 -8.10 13.68
N ASN A 282 2.11 -8.00 14.30
CA ASN A 282 1.29 -9.13 14.73
C ASN A 282 0.00 -9.27 13.92
N LEU A 283 -0.09 -8.66 12.73
CA LEU A 283 -1.24 -8.81 11.84
C LEU A 283 -1.51 -10.28 11.50
N THR A 284 -2.76 -10.72 11.69
CA THR A 284 -3.19 -12.08 11.36
C THR A 284 -4.12 -12.13 10.15
N CYS A 285 -4.44 -10.99 9.52
CA CYS A 285 -5.29 -10.90 8.33
C CYS A 285 -6.57 -11.79 8.35
N SER A 286 -7.08 -12.08 9.55
CA SER A 286 -8.20 -12.97 9.81
C SER A 286 -9.23 -12.19 10.61
N HIS A 287 -10.52 -12.35 10.32
CA HIS A 287 -11.54 -11.85 11.24
C HIS A 287 -11.47 -12.66 12.54
N THR A 288 -11.34 -11.96 13.67
CA THR A 288 -11.62 -12.51 15.00
C THR A 288 -13.12 -12.59 15.21
#